data_AF-A0AAE8WY78-F1
#
_entry.id   AF-A0AAE8WY78-F1
#
_cell.length_a   1.000
_cell.length_b   1.000
_cell.length_c   1.000
_cell.angle_alpha   90.00
_cell.angle_beta   90.00
_cell.angle_gamma   90.00
#
_symmetry.space_group_name_H-M   'P 1'
#
loop_
_entity.id
_entity.type
_entity.pdbx_description
1 polymer ?
#
loop_
_entity_poly.entity_id
_entity_poly.type
_entity_poly.pdbx_seq_one_letter_code
_entity_poly.pdbx_strand_id
1 'polypeptide(L)'
;LLASHYIPYNFNQKYSQKKGEFIIWLSDIHFDNGKGKHAFPAQDNDQQKCLSSRVVELADKYSNGNKCAGLAISGDLTWQSQVEGFELASKFIKDVSSSLSLTPDDIIICPGNHDVGLVSKEQYFEIMGKPTTDTPWATLAENYHKGSKENYIKFYKDVFQRKPEEDLSQGRKFLLGGHKVVEVAALNSCVLQQVKDSFLGMGFIGEKQLSNVAESMGWMNKSGEYI
;
A
#
# COMPACT_ATOMS: atom_id res chain seq x y z
N LEU A 1 17.34 -30.61 1.18
CA LEU A 1 16.54 -29.81 0.22
C LEU A 1 16.64 -28.35 0.61
N LEU A 2 17.34 -27.54 -0.17
CA LEU A 2 17.39 -26.10 0.01
C LEU A 2 15.98 -25.55 -0.26
N ALA A 3 15.36 -24.92 0.73
CA ALA A 3 14.12 -24.20 0.55
C ALA A 3 14.35 -23.11 -0.53
N SER A 4 13.78 -23.30 -1.71
CA SER A 4 13.70 -22.23 -2.71
C SER A 4 12.98 -21.06 -2.07
N HIS A 5 13.67 -19.92 -1.90
CA HIS A 5 13.04 -18.68 -1.44
C HIS A 5 11.90 -18.34 -2.41
N TYR A 6 10.66 -18.38 -1.94
CA TYR A 6 9.50 -17.95 -2.71
C TYR A 6 9.46 -16.43 -2.75
N ILE A 7 9.48 -15.84 -3.95
CA ILE A 7 9.35 -14.40 -4.15
C ILE A 7 8.00 -14.11 -4.84
N PRO A 8 7.04 -13.44 -4.16
CA PRO A 8 5.67 -13.22 -4.62
C PRO A 8 5.61 -12.26 -5.80
N TYR A 9 4.77 -12.51 -6.81
CA TYR A 9 4.67 -11.67 -8.02
C TYR A 9 3.90 -10.38 -7.74
N ASN A 10 4.22 -9.32 -8.48
CA ASN A 10 3.44 -8.07 -8.42
C ASN A 10 2.04 -8.29 -9.02
N PHE A 11 1.93 -9.13 -10.05
CA PHE A 11 0.66 -9.60 -10.60
C PHE A 11 0.55 -11.12 -10.45
N ASN A 12 -0.37 -11.56 -9.60
CA ASN A 12 -0.61 -12.98 -9.40
C ASN A 12 -1.59 -13.50 -10.46
N GLN A 13 -1.08 -14.26 -11.43
CA GLN A 13 -1.93 -14.95 -12.41
C GLN A 13 -2.64 -16.18 -11.85
N LYS A 14 -2.12 -16.74 -10.75
CA LYS A 14 -2.74 -17.85 -10.02
C LYS A 14 -3.56 -17.32 -8.86
N TYR A 15 -4.69 -17.96 -8.59
CA TYR A 15 -5.48 -17.66 -7.40
C TYR A 15 -4.75 -18.08 -6.13
N SER A 16 -4.59 -17.14 -5.19
CA SER A 16 -4.33 -17.53 -3.81
C SER A 16 -5.58 -18.22 -3.27
N GLN A 17 -5.43 -19.46 -2.82
CA GLN A 17 -6.51 -20.27 -2.30
C GLN A 17 -6.49 -20.22 -0.78
N LYS A 18 -7.46 -19.51 -0.20
CA LYS A 18 -7.69 -19.52 1.24
C LYS A 18 -9.09 -20.02 1.50
N LYS A 19 -9.25 -20.76 2.60
CA LYS A 19 -10.58 -21.13 3.11
C LYS A 19 -11.36 -19.92 3.63
N GLY A 20 -10.74 -18.75 3.69
CA GLY A 20 -11.36 -17.53 4.17
C GLY A 20 -12.41 -16.98 3.22
N GLU A 21 -13.42 -16.31 3.75
CA GLU A 21 -14.59 -15.86 2.98
C GLU A 21 -14.63 -14.35 2.74
N PHE A 22 -13.70 -13.60 3.35
CA PHE A 22 -13.66 -12.15 3.28
C PHE A 22 -12.24 -11.60 3.18
N ILE A 23 -12.13 -10.38 2.66
CA ILE A 23 -10.89 -9.60 2.57
C ILE A 23 -11.08 -8.37 3.45
N ILE A 24 -10.09 -8.03 4.27
CA ILE A 24 -10.08 -6.78 5.03
C ILE A 24 -9.59 -5.67 4.12
N TRP A 25 -10.31 -4.55 4.03
CA TRP A 25 -9.91 -3.38 3.25
C TRP A 25 -9.75 -2.18 4.19
N LEU A 26 -8.56 -1.57 4.19
CA LEU A 26 -8.22 -0.35 4.93
C LEU A 26 -7.74 0.77 3.99
N SER A 27 -7.80 2.02 4.45
CA SER A 27 -7.29 3.21 3.74
C SER A 27 -6.94 4.28 4.77
N ASP A 28 -6.13 5.27 4.37
CA ASP A 28 -5.89 6.51 5.14
C ASP A 28 -5.41 6.23 6.57
N ILE A 29 -4.50 5.27 6.70
CA ILE A 29 -3.96 4.83 7.99
C ILE A 29 -3.06 5.91 8.61
N HIS A 30 -2.33 6.63 7.76
CA HIS A 30 -1.47 7.76 8.10
C HIS A 30 -0.53 7.51 9.28
N PHE A 31 0.25 6.42 9.24
CA PHE A 31 1.33 6.22 10.21
C PHE A 31 2.28 7.43 10.22
N ASP A 32 2.61 7.89 11.42
CA ASP A 32 3.50 9.01 11.67
C ASP A 32 4.54 8.65 12.73
N ASN A 33 5.49 9.53 12.97
CA ASN A 33 6.51 9.35 14.02
C ASN A 33 6.00 9.75 15.42
N GLY A 34 4.72 9.49 15.74
CA GLY A 34 4.13 9.81 17.04
C GLY A 34 3.79 11.30 17.20
N LYS A 35 3.59 12.03 16.10
CA LYS A 35 3.21 13.45 16.08
C LYS A 35 1.68 13.65 16.20
N GLY A 36 0.93 12.60 16.51
CA GLY A 36 -0.50 12.65 16.81
C GLY A 36 -1.40 12.75 15.58
N LYS A 37 -0.89 12.41 14.39
CA LYS A 37 -1.67 12.29 13.15
C LYS A 37 -2.26 10.89 12.98
N HIS A 38 -1.58 9.88 13.52
CA HIS A 38 -2.11 8.53 13.63
C HIS A 38 -2.97 8.40 14.91
N ALA A 39 -4.20 7.90 14.76
CA ALA A 39 -5.18 7.87 15.86
C ALA A 39 -4.95 6.72 16.87
N PHE A 40 -4.14 5.72 16.52
CA PHE A 40 -3.89 4.55 17.37
C PHE A 40 -2.53 4.64 18.05
N PRO A 41 -2.40 4.10 19.28
CA PRO A 41 -1.11 4.01 19.92
C PRO A 41 -0.18 3.05 19.17
N ALA A 42 1.13 3.24 19.29
CA ALA A 42 2.13 2.38 18.66
C ALA A 42 2.09 0.92 19.18
N GLN A 43 1.63 0.73 20.42
CA GLN A 43 1.47 -0.57 21.07
C GLN A 43 0.20 -0.56 21.93
N ASP A 44 -0.32 -1.75 22.23
CA ASP A 44 -1.43 -1.91 23.18
C ASP A 44 -1.03 -1.34 24.56
N ASN A 45 -1.98 -0.71 25.22
CA ASN A 45 -1.88 -0.25 26.59
C ASN A 45 -3.20 -0.52 27.33
N ASP A 46 -3.25 -0.20 28.62
CA ASP A 46 -4.40 -0.48 29.49
C ASP A 46 -5.72 0.14 29.00
N GLN A 47 -5.65 1.21 28.20
CA GLN A 47 -6.81 1.99 27.75
C GLN A 47 -7.13 1.80 26.27
N GLN A 48 -6.12 1.51 25.43
CA GLN A 48 -6.23 1.54 23.98
C GLN A 48 -5.41 0.44 23.32
N LYS A 49 -5.96 -0.14 22.25
CA LYS A 49 -5.27 -1.10 21.38
C LYS A 49 -4.61 -0.38 20.22
N CYS A 50 -3.44 -0.85 19.80
CA CYS A 50 -2.83 -0.46 18.54
C CYS A 50 -3.70 -0.92 17.36
N LEU A 51 -3.44 -0.36 16.17
CA LEU A 51 -4.24 -0.67 14.99
C LEU A 51 -4.20 -2.16 14.62
N SER A 52 -3.03 -2.82 14.70
CA SER A 52 -2.89 -4.25 14.41
C SER A 52 -3.82 -5.10 15.27
N SER A 53 -3.77 -4.93 16.59
CA SER A 53 -4.62 -5.65 17.54
C SER A 53 -6.10 -5.38 17.31
N ARG A 54 -6.46 -4.13 16.99
CA ARG A 54 -7.85 -3.76 16.70
C ARG A 54 -8.36 -4.43 15.42
N VAL A 55 -7.57 -4.45 14.35
CA VAL A 55 -7.94 -5.08 13.08
C VAL A 55 -8.14 -6.58 13.26
N VAL A 56 -7.21 -7.26 13.95
CA VAL A 56 -7.31 -8.71 14.22
C VAL A 56 -8.54 -9.04 15.06
N GLU A 57 -8.79 -8.28 16.14
CA GLU A 57 -9.98 -8.45 16.97
C GLU A 57 -11.28 -8.28 16.18
N LEU A 58 -11.36 -7.26 15.31
CA LEU A 58 -12.55 -7.04 14.49
C LEU A 58 -12.71 -8.16 13.45
N ALA A 59 -11.62 -8.62 12.84
CA ALA A 59 -11.65 -9.75 11.93
C ALA A 59 -12.21 -11.00 12.63
N ASP A 60 -11.72 -11.31 13.83
CA ASP A 60 -12.22 -12.46 14.61
C ASP A 60 -13.69 -12.29 14.98
N LYS A 61 -14.08 -11.11 15.47
CA LYS A 61 -15.46 -10.81 15.89
C LYS A 61 -16.47 -10.93 14.75
N TYR A 62 -16.14 -10.43 13.56
CA TYR A 62 -17.05 -10.39 12.41
C TYR A 62 -16.88 -11.56 11.45
N SER A 63 -15.89 -12.42 11.66
CA SER A 63 -15.66 -13.59 10.81
C SER A 63 -16.80 -14.60 10.85
N ASN A 64 -17.60 -14.63 11.92
CA ASN A 64 -18.57 -15.70 12.19
C ASN A 64 -17.92 -17.11 12.12
N GLY A 65 -16.66 -17.24 12.56
CA GLY A 65 -15.88 -18.47 12.50
C GLY A 65 -15.13 -18.71 11.19
N ASN A 66 -15.30 -17.83 10.19
CA ASN A 66 -14.54 -17.89 8.94
C ASN A 66 -13.10 -17.38 9.11
N LYS A 67 -12.23 -17.71 8.17
CA LYS A 67 -10.88 -17.12 8.12
C LYS A 67 -10.87 -15.86 7.26
N CYS A 68 -9.94 -14.96 7.53
CA CYS A 68 -9.60 -13.90 6.60
C CYS A 68 -8.85 -14.50 5.40
N ALA A 69 -9.19 -14.05 4.19
CA ALA A 69 -8.55 -14.50 2.95
C ALA A 69 -7.50 -13.51 2.43
N GLY A 70 -7.54 -12.24 2.85
CA GLY A 70 -6.61 -11.24 2.37
C GLY A 70 -6.73 -9.89 3.04
N LEU A 71 -5.77 -9.02 2.73
CA LEU A 71 -5.67 -7.65 3.22
C LEU A 71 -5.46 -6.71 2.03
N ALA A 72 -6.33 -5.73 1.86
CA ALA A 72 -6.22 -4.65 0.89
C ALA A 72 -5.97 -3.32 1.62
N ILE A 73 -5.01 -2.53 1.14
CA ILE A 73 -4.76 -1.17 1.63
C ILE A 73 -4.73 -0.19 0.46
N SER A 74 -5.69 0.74 0.40
CA SER A 74 -5.90 1.61 -0.76
C SER A 74 -5.21 2.97 -0.68
N GLY A 75 -4.03 3.03 -0.04
CA GLY A 75 -3.21 4.23 0.04
C GLY A 75 -3.20 4.91 1.40
N ASP A 76 -2.43 5.99 1.45
CA ASP A 76 -2.15 6.83 2.61
C ASP A 76 -1.77 6.00 3.84
N LEU A 77 -0.83 5.08 3.62
CA LEU A 77 -0.20 4.28 4.67
C LEU A 77 0.53 5.18 5.67
N THR A 78 1.14 6.25 5.18
CA THR A 78 1.94 7.20 5.95
C THR A 78 1.32 8.59 5.92
N TRP A 79 1.65 9.41 6.93
CA TRP A 79 1.24 10.81 6.94
C TRP A 79 2.05 11.67 5.96
N GLN A 80 3.33 11.38 5.76
CA GLN A 80 4.27 12.27 5.06
C GLN A 80 5.40 11.51 4.34
N SER A 81 5.20 10.25 3.92
CA SER A 81 6.20 9.45 3.16
C SER A 81 7.59 9.33 3.80
N GLN A 82 7.69 9.58 5.11
CA GLN A 82 8.95 9.47 5.86
C GLN A 82 9.24 8.00 6.18
N VAL A 83 10.53 7.68 6.34
CA VAL A 83 11.00 6.31 6.59
C VAL A 83 10.33 5.72 7.82
N GLU A 84 10.21 6.48 8.90
CA GLU A 84 9.62 6.04 10.17
C GLU A 84 8.14 5.66 10.02
N GLY A 85 7.38 6.41 9.21
CA GLY A 85 5.98 6.08 8.91
C GLY A 85 5.87 4.74 8.17
N PHE A 86 6.77 4.51 7.21
CA PHE A 86 6.84 3.25 6.47
C PHE A 86 7.33 2.07 7.31
N GLU A 87 8.22 2.28 8.28
CA GLU A 87 8.63 1.25 9.25
C GLU A 87 7.45 0.78 10.10
N LEU A 88 6.61 1.72 10.55
CA LEU A 88 5.35 1.39 11.24
C LEU A 88 4.35 0.68 10.33
N ALA A 89 4.22 1.11 9.07
CA ALA A 89 3.39 0.44 8.07
C ALA A 89 3.84 -1.02 7.83
N SER A 90 5.15 -1.24 7.66
CA SER A 90 5.74 -2.58 7.53
C SER A 90 5.45 -3.44 8.76
N LYS A 91 5.61 -2.87 9.97
CA LYS A 91 5.30 -3.58 11.21
C LYS A 91 3.81 -3.95 11.29
N PHE A 92 2.92 -3.02 10.98
CA PHE A 92 1.48 -3.25 10.94
C PHE A 92 1.11 -4.40 9.99
N ILE A 93 1.57 -4.35 8.74
CA ILE A 93 1.30 -5.40 7.75
C ILE A 93 1.86 -6.74 8.21
N LYS A 94 3.06 -6.76 8.81
CA LYS A 94 3.68 -7.99 9.34
C LYS A 94 2.88 -8.57 10.51
N ASP A 95 2.45 -7.75 11.46
CA ASP A 95 1.70 -8.19 12.62
C ASP A 95 0.33 -8.75 12.20
N VAL A 96 -0.43 -8.00 11.39
CA VAL A 96 -1.75 -8.43 10.89
C VAL A 96 -1.63 -9.68 10.03
N SER A 97 -0.67 -9.73 9.10
CA SER A 97 -0.50 -10.90 8.23
C SER A 97 -0.09 -12.15 9.01
N SER A 98 0.78 -12.02 10.01
CA SER A 98 1.17 -13.14 10.88
C SER A 98 -0.02 -13.64 11.71
N SER A 99 -0.77 -12.74 12.35
CA SER A 99 -1.94 -13.11 13.16
C SER A 99 -3.04 -13.77 12.33
N LEU A 100 -3.25 -13.32 11.10
CA LEU A 100 -4.29 -13.83 10.19
C LEU A 100 -3.78 -14.94 9.24
N SER A 101 -2.52 -15.37 9.36
CA SER A 101 -1.88 -16.37 8.49
C SER A 101 -1.96 -16.02 6.99
N LEU A 102 -1.76 -14.75 6.68
CA LEU A 102 -1.67 -14.20 5.32
C LEU A 102 -0.22 -14.23 4.83
N THR A 103 -0.03 -14.53 3.56
CA THR A 103 1.24 -14.40 2.85
C THR A 103 1.23 -13.13 2.00
N PRO A 104 2.37 -12.71 1.43
CA PRO A 104 2.41 -11.56 0.52
C PRO A 104 1.48 -11.65 -0.70
N ASP A 105 1.08 -12.87 -1.12
CA ASP A 105 0.10 -13.08 -2.20
C ASP A 105 -1.34 -12.81 -1.78
N ASP A 106 -1.59 -12.73 -0.48
CA ASP A 106 -2.90 -12.43 0.10
C ASP A 106 -3.05 -10.93 0.39
N ILE A 107 -2.00 -10.15 0.14
CA ILE A 107 -1.92 -8.72 0.45
C ILE A 107 -1.87 -7.93 -0.85
N ILE A 108 -2.69 -6.89 -0.95
CA ILE A 108 -2.66 -5.92 -2.04
C ILE A 108 -2.58 -4.50 -1.49
N ILE A 109 -1.68 -3.69 -2.04
CA ILE A 109 -1.54 -2.28 -1.65
C ILE A 109 -1.38 -1.37 -2.86
N CYS A 110 -1.85 -0.13 -2.76
CA CYS A 110 -1.45 0.98 -3.65
C CYS A 110 -0.97 2.18 -2.81
N PRO A 111 -0.17 3.09 -3.39
CA PRO A 111 0.18 4.33 -2.72
C PRO A 111 -0.99 5.31 -2.71
N GLY A 112 -1.11 6.08 -1.63
CA GLY A 112 -1.86 7.34 -1.63
C GLY A 112 -0.93 8.53 -1.85
N ASN A 113 -1.49 9.74 -1.88
CA ASN A 113 -0.73 10.95 -2.16
C ASN A 113 0.27 11.30 -1.05
N HIS A 114 -0.07 10.95 0.20
CA HIS A 114 0.83 11.15 1.32
C HIS A 114 2.01 10.17 1.34
N ASP A 115 1.89 9.04 0.63
CA ASP A 115 2.94 8.03 0.52
C ASP A 115 3.99 8.36 -0.54
N VAL A 116 3.63 9.15 -1.55
CA VAL A 116 4.53 9.53 -2.63
C VAL A 116 4.96 10.99 -2.59
N GLY A 117 4.78 11.67 -1.45
CA GLY A 117 5.43 12.96 -1.22
C GLY A 117 4.66 14.19 -1.69
N LEU A 118 3.31 14.11 -1.78
CA LEU A 118 2.51 15.33 -1.90
C LEU A 118 2.63 16.17 -0.63
N VAL A 119 3.29 17.33 -0.74
CA VAL A 119 3.54 18.20 0.42
C VAL A 119 3.44 19.68 0.06
N SER A 120 2.82 20.47 0.94
CA SER A 120 2.87 21.94 0.87
C SER A 120 4.24 22.48 1.29
N LYS A 121 4.52 23.76 1.03
CA LYS A 121 5.80 24.39 1.42
C LYS A 121 5.94 24.44 2.95
N GLU A 122 4.83 24.73 3.60
CA GLU A 122 4.71 24.84 5.06
C GLU A 122 4.98 23.47 5.70
N GLN A 123 4.28 22.43 5.23
CA GLN A 123 4.50 21.06 5.71
C GLN A 123 5.93 20.58 5.45
N TYR A 124 6.51 20.89 4.28
CA TYR A 124 7.89 20.53 4.00
C TYR A 124 8.85 21.18 5.00
N PHE A 125 8.67 22.46 5.34
CA PHE A 125 9.50 23.12 6.34
C PHE A 125 9.30 22.58 7.76
N GLU A 126 8.11 22.08 8.10
CA GLU A 126 7.88 21.38 9.37
C GLU A 126 8.62 20.04 9.45
N ILE A 127 8.86 19.40 8.31
CA ILE A 127 9.51 18.09 8.21
C ILE A 127 11.03 18.25 8.11
N MET A 128 11.49 19.02 7.11
CA MET A 128 12.90 19.12 6.71
C MET A 128 13.61 20.32 7.36
N GLY A 129 12.86 21.21 8.02
CA GLY A 129 13.35 22.52 8.42
C GLY A 129 13.33 23.52 7.27
N LYS A 130 13.43 24.82 7.60
CA LYS A 130 13.63 25.85 6.59
C LYS A 130 15.04 25.70 5.99
N PRO A 131 15.19 25.68 4.66
CA PRO A 131 16.49 25.60 4.03
C PRO A 131 17.31 26.85 4.38
N THR A 132 18.63 26.66 4.50
CA THR A 132 19.59 27.76 4.71
C THR A 132 20.04 28.41 3.39
N THR A 133 19.67 27.82 2.25
CA THR A 133 19.96 28.29 0.89
C THR A 133 18.70 28.78 0.19
N ASP A 134 18.84 29.67 -0.78
CA ASP A 134 17.74 30.20 -1.61
C ASP A 134 17.27 29.21 -2.70
N THR A 135 17.28 27.91 -2.39
CA THR A 135 16.85 26.88 -3.34
C THR A 135 15.36 27.09 -3.68
N PRO A 136 14.99 27.16 -4.97
CA PRO A 136 13.60 27.31 -5.36
C PRO A 136 12.73 26.17 -4.80
N TRP A 137 11.52 26.52 -4.39
CA TRP A 137 10.59 25.56 -3.82
C TRP A 137 10.30 24.38 -4.75
N ALA A 138 10.16 24.61 -6.06
CA ALA A 138 9.91 23.55 -7.04
C ALA A 138 10.99 22.44 -7.00
N THR A 139 12.26 22.84 -6.89
CA THR A 139 13.39 21.91 -6.78
C THR A 139 13.38 21.15 -5.45
N LEU A 140 13.03 21.81 -4.34
CA LEU A 140 12.89 21.14 -3.04
C LEU A 140 11.77 20.09 -3.06
N ALA A 141 10.62 20.43 -3.65
CA ALA A 141 9.48 19.54 -3.78
C ALA A 141 9.78 18.33 -4.68
N GLU A 142 10.43 18.54 -5.84
CA GLU A 142 10.83 17.47 -6.75
C GLU A 142 11.80 16.48 -6.09
N ASN A 143 12.80 17.00 -5.38
CA ASN A 143 13.75 16.16 -4.64
C ASN A 143 13.06 15.38 -3.52
N TYR A 144 12.12 16.01 -2.82
CA TYR A 144 11.31 15.35 -1.80
C TYR A 144 10.48 14.22 -2.41
N HIS A 145 9.73 14.49 -3.47
CA HIS A 145 8.92 13.51 -4.20
C HIS A 145 9.74 12.29 -4.63
N LYS A 146 10.95 12.52 -5.15
CA LYS A 146 11.87 11.44 -5.52
C LYS A 146 12.26 10.59 -4.31
N GLY A 147 12.66 11.21 -3.21
CA GLY A 147 12.99 10.51 -1.95
C GLY A 147 11.79 9.76 -1.38
N SER A 148 10.60 10.35 -1.40
CA SER A 148 9.33 9.74 -0.99
C SER A 148 9.01 8.49 -1.80
N LYS A 149 9.14 8.55 -3.14
CA LYS A 149 8.96 7.38 -4.00
C LYS A 149 10.00 6.30 -3.69
N GLU A 150 11.25 6.66 -3.41
CA GLU A 150 12.28 5.70 -3.02
C GLU A 150 11.97 5.03 -1.67
N ASN A 151 11.45 5.78 -0.69
CA ASN A 151 10.98 5.26 0.59
C ASN A 151 9.83 4.26 0.41
N TYR A 152 8.82 4.61 -0.41
CA TYR A 152 7.73 3.71 -0.74
C TYR A 152 8.23 2.43 -1.43
N ILE A 153 9.16 2.53 -2.37
CA ILE A 153 9.76 1.37 -3.05
C ILE A 153 10.50 0.46 -2.04
N LYS A 154 11.21 1.05 -1.08
CA LYS A 154 11.89 0.28 -0.02
C LYS A 154 10.86 -0.45 0.85
N PHE A 155 9.84 0.26 1.33
CA PHE A 155 8.73 -0.32 2.07
C PHE A 155 8.05 -1.47 1.32
N TYR A 156 7.71 -1.27 0.05
CA TYR A 156 7.11 -2.31 -0.78
C TYR A 156 8.01 -3.54 -0.88
N LYS A 157 9.32 -3.35 -1.06
CA LYS A 157 10.29 -4.46 -1.06
C LYS A 157 10.36 -5.17 0.29
N ASP A 158 10.23 -4.45 1.40
CA ASP A 158 10.25 -5.04 2.74
C ASP A 158 9.00 -5.94 2.95
N VAL A 159 7.85 -5.57 2.39
CA VAL A 159 6.60 -6.35 2.45
C VAL A 159 6.59 -7.54 1.47
N PHE A 160 6.96 -7.33 0.21
CA PHE A 160 6.81 -8.31 -0.87
C PHE A 160 8.12 -8.98 -1.29
N GLN A 161 9.27 -8.61 -0.74
CA GLN A 161 10.59 -9.14 -1.14
C GLN A 161 10.90 -8.95 -2.63
N ARG A 162 10.19 -8.02 -3.29
CA ARG A 162 10.28 -7.72 -4.73
C ARG A 162 10.07 -6.22 -4.95
N LYS A 163 10.72 -5.65 -5.97
CA LYS A 163 10.51 -4.26 -6.38
C LYS A 163 9.09 -4.12 -6.99
N PRO A 164 8.35 -3.03 -6.71
CA PRO A 164 7.08 -2.78 -7.40
C PRO A 164 7.31 -2.52 -8.90
N GLU A 165 6.23 -2.53 -9.66
CA GLU A 165 6.23 -2.05 -11.05
C GLU A 165 6.59 -0.56 -11.13
N GLU A 166 6.94 -0.08 -12.33
CA GLU A 166 7.34 1.32 -12.54
C GLU A 166 6.26 2.32 -12.12
N ASP A 167 5.00 1.97 -12.42
CA ASP A 167 3.80 2.71 -12.06
C ASP A 167 3.32 2.42 -10.64
N LEU A 168 3.96 1.54 -9.88
CA LEU A 168 3.55 1.09 -8.54
C LEU A 168 2.21 0.33 -8.52
N SER A 169 1.75 -0.17 -9.66
CA SER A 169 0.56 -1.03 -9.73
C SER A 169 0.84 -2.45 -9.24
N GLN A 170 -0.23 -3.13 -8.85
CA GLN A 170 -0.20 -4.49 -8.33
C GLN A 170 -1.51 -5.21 -8.67
N GLY A 171 -1.50 -6.54 -8.74
CA GLY A 171 -2.71 -7.32 -8.92
C GLY A 171 -2.72 -8.61 -8.12
N ARG A 172 -3.90 -8.95 -7.60
CA ARG A 172 -4.17 -10.17 -6.82
C ARG A 172 -5.41 -10.87 -7.30
N LYS A 173 -5.35 -12.19 -7.29
CA LYS A 173 -6.47 -13.08 -7.57
C LYS A 173 -6.71 -13.95 -6.34
N PHE A 174 -7.91 -13.88 -5.80
CA PHE A 174 -8.34 -14.61 -4.61
C PHE A 174 -9.39 -15.65 -5.01
N LEU A 175 -9.21 -16.88 -4.56
CA LEU A 175 -10.29 -17.88 -4.52
C LEU A 175 -10.73 -18.00 -3.06
N LEU A 176 -11.85 -17.35 -2.74
CA LEU A 176 -12.44 -17.33 -1.41
C LEU A 176 -13.20 -18.65 -1.14
N GLY A 177 -13.47 -18.89 0.14
CA GLY A 177 -14.39 -19.93 0.59
C GLY A 177 -15.73 -19.88 -0.15
N GLY A 178 -16.30 -21.06 -0.41
CA GLY A 178 -17.49 -21.19 -1.25
C GLY A 178 -17.23 -20.99 -2.75
N HIS A 179 -15.98 -21.11 -3.20
CA HIS A 179 -15.56 -21.02 -4.62
C HIS A 179 -15.82 -19.65 -5.27
N LYS A 180 -15.86 -18.57 -4.47
CA LYS A 180 -16.03 -17.22 -5.00
C LYS A 180 -14.69 -16.69 -5.49
N VAL A 181 -14.65 -16.24 -6.74
CA VAL A 181 -13.48 -15.63 -7.35
C VAL A 181 -13.55 -14.12 -7.18
N VAL A 182 -12.47 -13.53 -6.66
CA VAL A 182 -12.30 -12.08 -6.55
C VAL A 182 -10.95 -11.72 -7.13
N GLU A 183 -10.92 -10.76 -8.06
CA GLU A 183 -9.68 -10.24 -8.63
C GLU A 183 -9.61 -8.74 -8.36
N VAL A 184 -8.45 -8.28 -7.91
CA VAL A 184 -8.25 -6.89 -7.49
C VAL A 184 -7.01 -6.36 -8.19
N ALA A 185 -7.14 -5.18 -8.81
CA ALA A 185 -6.02 -4.39 -9.29
C ALA A 185 -5.86 -3.15 -8.40
N ALA A 186 -4.65 -2.98 -7.87
CA ALA A 186 -4.21 -1.78 -7.18
C ALA A 186 -3.53 -0.87 -8.20
N LEU A 187 -4.06 0.34 -8.34
CA LEU A 187 -3.61 1.33 -9.31
C LEU A 187 -2.99 2.52 -8.55
N ASN A 188 -1.95 3.09 -9.12
CA ASN A 188 -1.38 4.34 -8.66
C ASN A 188 -2.09 5.49 -9.36
N SER A 189 -2.94 6.19 -8.62
CA SER A 189 -3.62 7.40 -9.05
C SER A 189 -2.80 8.67 -8.79
N CYS A 190 -1.65 8.58 -8.12
CA CYS A 190 -0.84 9.72 -7.69
C CYS A 190 0.17 10.17 -8.76
N VAL A 191 0.02 9.71 -10.01
CA VAL A 191 1.01 9.91 -11.09
C VAL A 191 1.20 11.37 -11.47
N LEU A 192 0.16 12.20 -11.41
CA LEU A 192 0.25 13.62 -11.76
C LEU A 192 0.67 14.52 -10.59
N GLN A 193 0.62 14.01 -9.36
CA GLN A 193 0.82 14.80 -8.15
C GLN A 193 2.29 15.10 -7.83
N GLN A 194 3.19 14.84 -8.79
CA GLN A 194 4.64 14.99 -8.66
C GLN A 194 5.13 16.43 -8.91
N VAL A 195 4.27 17.28 -9.49
CA VAL A 195 4.61 18.66 -9.86
C VAL A 195 3.64 19.61 -9.17
N LYS A 196 4.15 20.49 -8.29
CA LYS A 196 3.30 21.42 -7.53
C LYS A 196 2.61 22.45 -8.45
N ASP A 197 1.43 22.90 -8.01
CA ASP A 197 0.53 23.90 -8.62
C ASP A 197 -0.20 23.39 -9.86
N SER A 198 0.05 22.13 -10.24
CA SER A 198 -0.72 21.39 -11.23
C SER A 198 -1.21 20.10 -10.58
N PHE A 199 -2.52 19.86 -10.63
CA PHE A 199 -3.13 18.58 -10.25
C PHE A 199 -2.96 18.15 -8.77
N LEU A 200 -2.69 19.07 -7.84
CA LEU A 200 -2.71 18.80 -6.39
C LEU A 200 -4.06 18.17 -5.99
N GLY A 201 -4.01 16.99 -5.37
CA GLY A 201 -5.22 16.25 -4.96
C GLY A 201 -6.01 15.61 -6.11
N MET A 202 -5.55 15.72 -7.36
CA MET A 202 -6.20 15.06 -8.51
C MET A 202 -5.62 13.66 -8.71
N GLY A 203 -6.50 12.66 -8.73
CA GLY A 203 -6.14 11.31 -9.12
C GLY A 203 -6.11 11.17 -10.63
N PHE A 204 -5.11 10.47 -11.16
CA PHE A 204 -5.02 10.15 -12.59
C PHE A 204 -4.44 8.76 -12.81
N ILE A 205 -5.12 8.01 -13.67
CA ILE A 205 -4.68 6.70 -14.14
C ILE A 205 -4.60 6.79 -15.66
N GLY A 206 -3.41 6.62 -16.22
CA GLY A 206 -3.21 6.63 -17.66
C GLY A 206 -3.56 5.31 -18.33
N GLU A 207 -3.92 5.35 -19.62
CA GLU A 207 -4.26 4.17 -20.43
C GLU A 207 -3.15 3.10 -20.38
N LYS A 208 -1.87 3.50 -20.44
CA LYS A 208 -0.74 2.56 -20.34
C LYS A 208 -0.80 1.71 -19.07
N GLN A 209 -1.14 2.31 -17.93
CA GLN A 209 -1.25 1.58 -16.66
C GLN A 209 -2.44 0.60 -16.70
N LEU A 210 -3.59 1.04 -17.22
CA LEU A 210 -4.77 0.17 -17.37
C LEU A 210 -4.49 -1.03 -18.28
N SER A 211 -3.85 -0.80 -19.43
CA SER A 211 -3.48 -1.86 -20.37
C SER A 211 -2.46 -2.82 -19.76
N ASN A 212 -1.42 -2.32 -19.11
CA ASN A 212 -0.41 -3.14 -18.44
C ASN A 212 -1.03 -4.04 -17.37
N VAL A 213 -1.94 -3.50 -16.55
CA VAL A 213 -2.64 -4.24 -15.50
C VAL A 213 -3.54 -5.32 -16.11
N ALA A 214 -4.33 -4.98 -17.13
CA ALA A 214 -5.22 -5.93 -17.78
C ALA A 214 -4.45 -7.09 -18.44
N GLU A 215 -3.34 -6.79 -19.13
CA GLU A 215 -2.45 -7.80 -19.70
C GLU A 215 -1.83 -8.67 -18.60
N SER A 216 -1.27 -8.05 -17.56
CA SER A 216 -0.58 -8.76 -16.47
C SER A 216 -1.53 -9.65 -15.65
N MET A 217 -2.78 -9.21 -15.49
CA MET A 217 -3.85 -9.98 -14.83
C MET A 217 -4.49 -11.02 -15.76
N GLY A 218 -4.17 -11.04 -17.05
CA GLY A 218 -4.79 -11.95 -18.01
C GLY A 218 -6.27 -11.67 -18.23
N TRP A 219 -6.69 -10.41 -18.13
CA TRP A 219 -8.03 -9.93 -18.47
C TRP A 219 -8.21 -9.63 -19.95
N MET A 220 -7.16 -9.84 -20.74
CA MET A 220 -7.17 -9.68 -22.19
C MET A 220 -7.38 -11.05 -22.84
N ASN A 221 -8.27 -11.11 -23.82
CA ASN A 221 -8.42 -12.30 -24.66
C ASN A 221 -7.21 -12.47 -25.59
N LYS A 222 -7.10 -13.60 -26.28
CA LYS A 222 -5.96 -13.88 -27.19
C LYS A 222 -5.83 -12.87 -28.35
N SER A 223 -6.87 -12.10 -28.64
CA SER A 223 -6.91 -11.04 -29.66
C SER A 223 -6.60 -9.64 -29.10
N GLY A 224 -6.34 -9.50 -27.80
CA GLY A 224 -6.01 -8.22 -27.17
C GLY A 224 -7.21 -7.32 -26.86
N GLU A 225 -8.41 -7.88 -26.76
CA GLU A 225 -9.60 -7.18 -26.27
C GLU A 225 -9.90 -7.59 -24.82
N TYR A 226 -10.50 -6.70 -24.03
CA TYR A 226 -10.91 -7.01 -22.65
C TYR A 226 -11.95 -8.16 -22.62
N ILE A 227 -11.77 -9.09 -21.69
CA ILE A 227 -12.67 -10.24 -21.43
C ILE A 227 -13.88 -9.79 -20.63
#